data_AF-A0A0A9GT41-F1
#
_entry.id   AF-A0A0A9GT41-F1
#
_cell.length_a   1.000
_cell.length_b   1.000
_cell.length_c   1.000
_cell.angle_alpha   90.00
_cell.angle_beta   90.00
_cell.angle_gamma   90.00
#
_symmetry.space_group_name_H-M   'P 1'
#
loop_
_entity.id
_entity.type
_entity.pdbx_description
1 polymer ?
#
loop_
_entity_poly.entity_id
_entity_poly.type
_entity_poly.pdbx_seq_one_letter_code
_entity_poly.pdbx_strand_id
1 'polypeptide(L)' 'MRILMKGASLKKEGGCSWLQLRGQYHAFFSWEAKHPISFEIYEILDLLMWESAT' A
#
# COMPACT_ATOMS: atom_id res chain seq x y z
N MET A 1 -16.18 17.32 6.62
CA MET A 1 -16.14 15.84 6.67
C MET A 1 -15.25 15.30 7.79
N ARG A 2 -13.92 15.51 7.77
CA ARG A 2 -12.99 14.90 8.78
C ARG A 2 -13.26 15.35 10.24
N ILE A 3 -13.64 16.61 10.45
CA ILE A 3 -14.01 17.16 11.77
C ILE A 3 -15.35 16.58 12.25
N LEU A 4 -16.34 16.48 11.34
CA LEU A 4 -17.65 15.90 11.62
C LEU A 4 -17.55 14.43 12.06
N MET A 5 -16.70 13.64 11.39
CA MET A 5 -16.45 12.24 11.75
C MET A 5 -15.76 12.08 13.10
N LYS A 6 -14.79 12.95 13.43
CA LYS A 6 -14.16 12.97 14.77
C LYS A 6 -15.17 13.25 15.89
N GLY A 7 -16.12 14.17 15.66
CA GLY A 7 -17.19 14.47 16.62
C GLY A 7 -18.17 13.31 16.83
N ALA A 8 -18.32 12.43 15.84
CA ALA A 8 -19.15 11.23 15.89
C ALA A 8 -18.39 9.97 16.32
N SER A 9 -17.15 10.09 16.81
CA SER A 9 -16.25 8.97 17.16
C SER A 9 -15.99 7.99 16.00
N LEU A 10 -16.20 8.42 14.75
CA LEU A 10 -15.93 7.61 13.56
C LEU A 10 -14.45 7.71 13.19
N LYS A 11 -13.76 6.57 13.25
CA LYS A 11 -12.39 6.44 12.72
C LYS A 11 -12.46 6.19 11.23
N LYS A 12 -11.68 6.97 10.48
CA LYS A 12 -11.48 6.72 9.05
C LYS A 12 -10.25 5.83 8.92
N GLU A 13 -10.47 4.58 8.52
CA GLU A 13 -9.37 3.66 8.22
C GLU A 13 -8.57 4.16 7.01
N GLY A 14 -7.31 3.76 6.96
CA GLY A 14 -6.51 3.92 5.76
C GLY A 14 -7.18 3.19 4.57
N GLY A 15 -7.01 3.73 3.36
CA GLY A 15 -7.22 2.93 2.16
C GLY A 15 -6.32 1.68 2.20
N CYS A 16 -6.83 0.58 1.66
CA CYS A 16 -6.10 -0.67 1.51
C CYS A 16 -6.24 -1.14 0.07
N SER A 17 -5.11 -1.45 -0.56
CA SER A 17 -5.05 -2.16 -1.83
C SER A 17 -4.54 -3.57 -1.57
N TRP A 18 -4.96 -4.56 -2.35
CA TRP A 18 -4.41 -5.91 -2.23
C TRP A 18 -4.30 -6.59 -3.59
N LEU A 19 -3.46 -7.60 -3.65
CA LEU A 19 -3.32 -8.47 -4.80
C LEU A 19 -3.21 -9.93 -4.36
N GLN A 20 -3.67 -10.84 -5.21
CA GLN A 20 -3.60 -12.28 -4.95
C GLN A 20 -2.52 -12.90 -5.82
N LEU A 21 -1.53 -13.52 -5.18
CA LEU A 21 -0.44 -14.24 -5.84
C LEU A 21 -0.38 -15.65 -5.27
N ARG A 22 -0.44 -16.67 -6.14
CA ARG A 22 -0.29 -18.08 -5.75
C ARG A 22 -1.23 -18.50 -4.60
N GLY A 23 -2.45 -17.96 -4.60
CA GLY A 23 -3.46 -18.23 -3.57
C GLY A 23 -3.27 -17.45 -2.26
N GLN A 24 -2.23 -16.62 -2.14
CA GLN A 24 -1.99 -15.74 -0.98
C GLN A 24 -2.38 -14.30 -1.28
N TYR A 25 -2.96 -13.62 -0.29
CA TYR A 25 -3.29 -12.19 -0.37
C TYR A 25 -2.16 -11.35 0.20
N HIS A 26 -1.73 -10.35 -0.57
CA HIS A 26 -0.75 -9.35 -0.17
C HIS A 26 -1.48 -8.00 -0.09
N ALA A 27 -1.58 -7.45 1.11
CA ALA A 27 -2.28 -6.19 1.38
C ALA A 27 -1.28 -5.04 1.57
N PHE A 28 -1.68 -3.86 1.14
CA PHE A 28 -0.92 -2.62 1.17
C PHE A 28 -1.81 -1.53 1.76
N PHE A 29 -1.50 -1.13 3.00
CA PHE A 29 -2.28 -0.11 3.69
C PHE A 29 -1.67 1.27 3.44
N SER A 30 -2.51 2.22 3.03
CA SER A 30 -2.12 3.63 3.04
C SER A 30 -1.66 4.00 4.46
N TRP A 31 -0.60 4.80 4.55
CA TRP A 31 0.07 5.21 5.80
C TRP A 31 0.91 4.13 6.48
N GLU A 32 0.93 2.90 5.99
CA GLU A 32 1.87 1.88 6.44
C GLU A 32 3.26 2.21 5.87
N ALA A 33 4.06 2.92 6.67
CA ALA A 33 5.32 3.47 6.22
C ALA A 33 6.43 2.42 6.02
N LYS A 34 6.22 1.17 6.47
CA LYS A 34 7.22 0.10 6.46
C LYS A 34 6.55 -1.26 6.29
N HIS A 35 6.10 -1.57 5.08
CA HIS A 35 5.86 -2.96 4.73
C HIS A 35 7.18 -3.73 4.94
N PRO A 36 7.19 -4.94 5.55
CA PRO A 36 8.43 -5.66 5.86
C PRO A 36 9.34 -5.91 4.66
N ILE A 37 8.75 -5.89 3.45
CA ILE A 37 9.38 -6.17 2.15
C ILE A 37 9.37 -4.91 1.26
N SER A 38 9.18 -3.71 1.83
CA SER A 38 9.06 -2.50 1.03
C SER A 38 10.31 -2.23 0.20
N PHE A 39 11.49 -2.51 0.75
CA PHE A 39 12.76 -2.24 0.10
C PHE A 39 12.90 -3.07 -1.18
N GLU A 40 12.69 -4.38 -1.09
CA GLU A 40 12.82 -5.32 -2.20
C GLU A 40 11.74 -5.06 -3.27
N ILE A 41 10.54 -4.64 -2.85
CA ILE A 41 9.48 -4.26 -3.80
C ILE A 41 9.91 -3.04 -4.63
N TYR A 42 10.45 -2.00 -3.99
CA TYR A 42 10.90 -0.81 -4.72
C TYR A 42 12.12 -1.07 -5.59
N GLU A 43 13.07 -1.90 -5.15
CA GLU A 43 14.23 -2.30 -5.96
C GLU A 43 13.79 -3.02 -7.24
N ILE A 44 12.84 -3.96 -7.15
CA ILE A 44 12.30 -4.66 -8.33
C ILE A 44 11.55 -3.69 -9.24
N LEU A 45 10.77 -2.75 -8.68
CA LEU A 45 10.05 -1.75 -9.47
C LEU A 45 11.03 -0.86 -10.26
N ASP A 46 12.13 -0.43 -9.64
CA ASP A 46 13.15 0.38 -10.32
C ASP A 46 13.80 -0.39 -11.47
N LEU A 47 14.12 -1.67 -11.29
CA LEU A 47 14.65 -2.54 -12.36
C LEU A 47 13.66 -2.69 -13.52
N LEU A 48 12.39 -2.96 -13.23
CA LEU A 48 11.35 -3.10 -14.26
C LEU A 48 11.13 -1.80 -15.03
N MET A 49 11.16 -0.65 -14.35
CA MET A 49 11.07 0.65 -15.02
C MET A 49 12.26 0.90 -15.95
N TRP A 50 13.47 0.52 -15.52
CA TRP A 50 14.67 0.62 -16.35
C TRP A 50 14.58 -0.25 -17.61
N GLU A 51 14.16 -1.51 -17.48
CA GLU A 51 13.97 -2.42 -18.62
C GLU A 51 12.92 -1.90 -19.60
N SER A 52 11.83 -1.31 -19.11
CA SER A 52 10.75 -0.77 -19.95
C SER A 52 11.13 0.51 -20.71
N ALA A 53 12.23 1.17 -20.31
CA ALA A 53 12.74 2.39 -20.95
C ALA A 53 13.76 2.11 -22.06
N THR A 54 14.13 0.85 -22.29
CA THR A 54 15.10 0.40 -23.29
C THR A 54 14.41 -0.31 -24.45
#